data_AF-F0ZHK1-F1
#
_entry.id   AF-F0ZHK1-F1
#
_cell.length_a   1.000
_cell.length_b   1.000
_cell.length_c   1.000
_cell.angle_alpha   90.00
_cell.angle_beta   90.00
_cell.angle_gamma   90.00
#
_symmetry.space_group_name_H-M   'P 1'
#
loop_
_entity.id
_entity.type
_entity.pdbx_description
1 polymer ?
#
loop_
_entity_poly.entity_id
_entity_poly.type
_entity_poly.pdbx_seq_one_letter_code
_entity_poly.pdbx_strand_id
1 'polypeptide(L)'
;MCCSTPGDNKYYLTDFCGSQSACGPIPSCSSSSYFTADAQRFGCGKYLTICTDSRKCVKAKVIDSGPAWWVEQKANRPIIDASPSACRDLFGHKSCGWSDHLSITATIARANDGRPLNGTFTLSEEEYIQLFIDHDEALMQCEKENECNGAGL
;
A
#
# COMPACT_ATOMS: atom_id res chain seq x y z
N MET A 1 -5.59 14.07 -10.96
CA MET A 1 -4.68 13.76 -9.83
C MET A 1 -4.90 12.31 -9.43
N CYS A 2 -4.54 11.38 -10.29
CA CYS A 2 -4.19 10.05 -9.79
C CYS A 2 -2.70 10.05 -9.56
N CYS A 3 -2.29 9.17 -8.65
CA CYS A 3 -1.00 8.53 -8.70
C CYS A 3 0.15 9.30 -8.03
N SER A 4 -0.07 10.50 -7.45
CA SER A 4 0.95 11.18 -6.62
C SER A 4 0.68 10.99 -5.14
N THR A 5 1.63 10.47 -4.36
CA THR A 5 1.54 10.30 -2.90
C THR A 5 0.99 11.56 -2.20
N PRO A 6 -0.12 11.48 -1.43
CA PRO A 6 -0.62 12.60 -0.64
C PRO A 6 0.38 12.98 0.44
N GLY A 7 0.53 14.28 0.71
CA GLY A 7 1.51 14.80 1.68
C GLY A 7 1.27 14.40 3.14
N ASP A 8 0.09 13.87 3.47
CA ASP A 8 -0.25 13.32 4.78
C ASP A 8 -0.18 11.79 4.83
N ASN A 9 0.22 11.14 3.74
CA ASN A 9 0.36 9.68 3.60
C ASN A 9 -0.88 8.90 4.00
N LYS A 10 -2.06 9.51 3.86
CA LYS A 10 -3.34 9.01 4.37
C LYS A 10 -4.26 8.58 3.23
N TYR A 11 -4.79 7.37 3.36
CA TYR A 11 -5.56 6.73 2.30
C TYR A 11 -6.80 6.05 2.86
N TYR A 12 -7.70 5.63 1.98
CA TYR A 12 -8.65 4.57 2.28
C TYR A 12 -8.18 3.23 1.76
N LEU A 13 -8.42 2.18 2.53
CA LEU A 13 -8.15 0.81 2.12
C LEU A 13 -9.31 0.28 1.27
N THR A 14 -9.00 -0.23 0.09
CA THR A 14 -9.89 -1.16 -0.63
C THR A 14 -9.23 -2.52 -0.77
N ASP A 15 -10.02 -3.53 -1.13
CA ASP A 15 -9.48 -4.84 -1.49
C ASP A 15 -9.78 -5.26 -2.93
N PHE A 16 -8.80 -5.93 -3.54
CA PHE A 16 -8.92 -6.50 -4.87
C PHE A 16 -8.37 -7.91 -4.95
N CYS A 17 -8.90 -8.67 -5.91
CA CYS A 17 -8.37 -9.96 -6.30
C CYS A 17 -8.51 -10.11 -7.81
N GLY A 18 -7.38 -10.34 -8.49
CA GLY A 18 -7.32 -10.50 -9.95
C GLY A 18 -6.54 -11.75 -10.36
N SER A 19 -6.43 -11.99 -11.67
CA SER A 19 -5.68 -13.10 -12.27
C SER A 19 -4.35 -12.71 -12.91
N GLN A 20 -4.17 -11.43 -13.26
CA GLN A 20 -2.95 -10.87 -13.85
C GLN A 20 -2.72 -9.46 -13.31
N SER A 21 -1.46 -9.07 -13.10
CA SER A 21 -1.10 -7.70 -12.71
C SER A 21 0.03 -7.12 -13.55
N ALA A 22 0.14 -5.80 -13.56
CA ALA A 22 1.12 -5.06 -14.35
C ALA A 22 2.58 -5.39 -13.99
N CYS A 23 2.85 -5.81 -12.74
CA CYS A 23 4.20 -6.12 -12.28
C CYS A 23 4.50 -7.63 -12.20
N GLY A 24 3.60 -8.50 -12.66
CA GLY A 24 3.80 -9.95 -12.66
C GLY A 24 2.55 -10.77 -12.33
N PRO A 25 2.70 -12.04 -11.89
CA PRO A 25 1.58 -12.85 -11.45
C PRO A 25 1.06 -12.38 -10.08
N ILE A 26 -0.26 -12.33 -9.92
CA ILE A 26 -0.92 -12.00 -8.65
C ILE A 26 -0.77 -13.18 -7.67
N PRO A 27 -0.29 -12.97 -6.43
CA PRO A 27 -0.31 -13.98 -5.38
C PRO A 27 -1.73 -14.41 -5.04
N SER A 28 -1.91 -15.63 -4.53
CA SER A 28 -3.25 -16.12 -4.17
C SER A 28 -3.97 -15.19 -3.18
N CYS A 29 -5.17 -14.75 -3.54
CA CYS A 29 -6.02 -13.89 -2.70
C CYS A 29 -6.58 -14.60 -1.45
N SER A 30 -6.54 -15.94 -1.42
CA SER A 30 -6.94 -16.73 -0.25
C SER A 30 -5.81 -16.95 0.76
N SER A 31 -4.58 -16.53 0.42
CA SER A 31 -3.40 -16.75 1.25
C SER A 31 -3.10 -15.59 2.19
N SER A 32 -2.20 -15.81 3.15
CA SER A 32 -1.62 -14.79 4.04
C SER A 32 -0.68 -13.79 3.33
N SER A 33 -0.69 -13.76 2.00
CA SER A 33 0.14 -12.84 1.22
C SER A 33 -0.47 -11.45 1.24
N TYR A 34 0.35 -10.43 1.49
CA TYR A 34 -0.07 -9.04 1.36
C TYR A 34 0.52 -8.41 0.10
N PHE A 35 -0.35 -7.81 -0.71
CA PHE A 35 0.03 -7.15 -1.94
C PHE A 35 -0.88 -5.96 -2.23
N THR A 36 -0.44 -5.05 -3.10
CA THR A 36 -1.25 -3.90 -3.51
C THR A 36 -1.17 -3.59 -5.01
N ALA A 37 -2.17 -2.89 -5.51
CA ALA A 37 -2.28 -2.37 -6.87
C ALA A 37 -1.95 -0.86 -6.93
N ASP A 38 -0.77 -0.45 -6.45
CA ASP A 38 -0.38 0.96 -6.36
C ASP A 38 0.89 1.32 -7.16
N ALA A 39 1.23 0.55 -8.20
CA ALA A 39 2.47 0.76 -8.97
C ALA A 39 2.52 2.12 -9.67
N GLN A 40 1.38 2.75 -9.93
CA GLN A 40 1.33 4.10 -10.48
C GLN A 40 1.91 5.14 -9.50
N ARG A 41 1.79 4.88 -8.20
CA ARG A 41 2.22 5.77 -7.10
C ARG A 41 3.59 5.42 -6.55
N PHE A 42 3.87 4.13 -6.38
CA PHE A 42 5.10 3.68 -5.70
C PHE A 42 6.04 2.89 -6.60
N GLY A 43 5.61 2.51 -7.80
CA GLY A 43 6.38 1.65 -8.70
C GLY A 43 6.26 0.16 -8.37
N CYS A 44 6.53 -0.66 -9.38
CA CYS A 44 6.48 -2.11 -9.27
C CYS A 44 7.53 -2.67 -8.31
N GLY A 45 7.17 -3.69 -7.53
CA GLY A 45 8.11 -4.46 -6.72
C GLY A 45 8.59 -3.79 -5.43
N LYS A 46 8.23 -2.52 -5.19
CA LYS A 46 8.45 -1.88 -3.89
C LYS A 46 7.57 -2.53 -2.82
N TYR A 47 7.94 -2.35 -1.56
CA TYR A 47 7.15 -2.77 -0.42
C TYR A 47 6.54 -1.55 0.25
N LEU A 48 5.32 -1.71 0.77
CA LEU A 48 4.63 -0.71 1.56
C LEU A 48 4.40 -1.24 2.96
N THR A 49 4.63 -0.41 3.96
CA THR A 49 4.07 -0.60 5.30
C THR A 49 2.73 0.13 5.37
N ILE A 50 1.67 -0.62 5.60
CA ILE A 50 0.30 -0.13 5.71
C ILE A 50 -0.12 -0.24 7.16
N CYS A 51 -0.54 0.86 7.78
CA CYS A 51 -0.92 0.91 9.19
C CYS A 51 -2.30 1.51 9.40
N THR A 52 -3.00 1.01 10.42
CA THR A 52 -4.19 1.66 11.00
C THR A 52 -3.79 2.77 11.96
N ASP A 53 -4.76 3.58 12.39
CA ASP A 53 -4.56 4.59 13.45
C ASP A 53 -4.12 3.96 14.79
N SER A 54 -4.44 2.69 15.03
CA SER A 54 -3.97 1.93 16.19
C SER A 54 -2.54 1.39 16.05
N ARG A 55 -1.83 1.77 14.99
CA ARG A 55 -0.46 1.32 14.65
C ARG A 55 -0.35 -0.20 14.43
N LYS A 56 -1.47 -0.85 14.13
CA LYS A 56 -1.48 -2.22 13.62
C LYS A 56 -1.17 -2.17 12.14
N CYS A 57 -0.16 -2.88 11.70
CA CYS A 57 0.39 -2.76 10.36
C CYS A 57 0.57 -4.11 9.67
N VAL A 58 0.63 -4.05 8.34
CA VAL A 58 1.05 -5.15 7.46
C VAL A 58 2.11 -4.63 6.49
N LYS A 59 2.91 -5.54 5.94
CA LYS A 59 3.88 -5.22 4.89
C LYS A 59 3.44 -5.87 3.59
N ALA A 60 3.10 -5.06 2.60
CA ALA A 60 2.55 -5.49 1.33
C ALA A 60 3.51 -5.20 0.17
N LYS A 61 3.56 -6.07 -0.83
CA LYS A 61 4.33 -5.83 -2.06
C LYS A 61 3.46 -5.17 -3.14
N VAL A 62 3.97 -4.16 -3.81
CA VAL A 62 3.28 -3.54 -4.95
C VAL A 62 3.43 -4.45 -6.18
N ILE A 63 2.31 -4.96 -6.68
CA ILE A 63 2.28 -5.96 -7.76
C ILE A 63 1.48 -5.53 -8.98
N ASP A 64 0.62 -4.51 -8.87
CA ASP A 64 -0.27 -4.10 -9.96
C ASP A 64 -0.36 -2.58 -10.10
N SER A 65 -0.81 -2.14 -11.27
CA SER A 65 -1.13 -0.75 -11.56
C SER A 65 -2.50 -0.38 -11.02
N GLY A 66 -2.60 0.80 -10.41
CA GLY A 66 -3.83 1.36 -9.91
C GLY A 66 -3.60 2.24 -8.69
N PRO A 67 -4.65 2.47 -7.89
CA PRO A 67 -6.06 2.24 -8.24
C PRO A 67 -6.52 3.17 -9.37
N ALA A 68 -7.59 2.80 -10.09
CA ALA A 68 -8.08 3.64 -11.17
C ALA A 68 -8.56 5.00 -10.64
N TRP A 69 -8.18 6.09 -11.31
CA TRP A 69 -8.41 7.47 -10.86
C TRP A 69 -9.87 7.80 -10.48
N TRP A 70 -10.84 7.15 -11.15
CA TRP A 70 -12.27 7.38 -10.90
C TRP A 70 -12.73 6.78 -9.56
N VAL A 71 -12.03 5.78 -9.03
CA VAL A 71 -12.32 5.20 -7.71
C VAL A 71 -11.92 6.21 -6.63
N GLU A 72 -10.73 6.80 -6.74
CA GLU A 72 -10.26 7.83 -5.81
C GLU A 72 -11.15 9.08 -5.84
N GLN A 73 -11.65 9.49 -7.02
CA GLN A 73 -12.61 10.60 -7.12
C GLN A 73 -13.93 10.32 -6.40
N LYS A 74 -14.45 9.09 -6.49
CA LYS A 74 -15.68 8.70 -5.78
C LYS A 74 -15.47 8.63 -4.26
N ALA A 75 -14.30 8.16 -3.84
CA ALA A 75 -13.91 8.09 -2.43
C ALA A 75 -13.57 9.47 -1.84
N ASN A 76 -13.35 10.48 -2.69
CA ASN A 76 -12.85 11.80 -2.32
C ASN A 76 -11.57 11.73 -1.46
N ARG A 77 -10.74 10.72 -1.70
CA ARG A 77 -9.47 10.45 -1.02
C ARG A 77 -8.64 9.45 -1.83
N PRO A 78 -7.30 9.53 -1.80
CA PRO A 78 -6.44 8.50 -2.34
C PRO A 78 -6.73 7.12 -1.74
N ILE A 79 -6.56 6.08 -2.53
CA ILE A 79 -6.83 4.69 -2.15
C ILE A 79 -5.54 3.89 -2.17
N ILE A 80 -5.43 2.94 -1.26
CA ILE A 80 -4.53 1.79 -1.38
C ILE A 80 -5.40 0.59 -1.64
N ASP A 81 -5.22 -0.02 -2.81
CA ASP A 81 -5.99 -1.18 -3.22
C ASP A 81 -5.18 -2.44 -2.91
N ALA A 82 -5.54 -3.12 -1.83
CA ALA A 82 -4.74 -4.17 -1.21
C ALA A 82 -5.35 -5.57 -1.37
N SER A 83 -4.62 -6.60 -0.94
CA SER A 83 -5.15 -7.95 -0.88
C SER A 83 -6.29 -8.09 0.15
N PRO A 84 -7.25 -9.01 -0.04
CA PRO A 84 -8.33 -9.23 0.94
C PRO A 84 -7.82 -9.64 2.32
N SER A 85 -6.65 -10.27 2.38
CA SER A 85 -5.94 -10.58 3.62
C SER A 85 -5.57 -9.34 4.42
N ALA A 86 -5.15 -8.24 3.78
CA ALA A 86 -4.83 -6.99 4.47
C ALA A 86 -6.09 -6.37 5.11
N CYS A 87 -7.19 -6.34 4.38
CA CYS A 87 -8.49 -5.90 4.88
C CYS A 87 -8.93 -6.68 6.13
N ARG A 88 -8.89 -8.01 6.03
CA ARG A 88 -9.24 -8.91 7.12
C ARG A 88 -8.32 -8.74 8.33
N ASP A 89 -7.02 -8.69 8.11
CA ASP A 89 -6.08 -8.75 9.22
C ASP A 89 -5.93 -7.38 9.90
N LEU A 90 -6.11 -6.27 9.19
CA LEU A 90 -6.10 -4.92 9.78
C LEU A 90 -7.42 -4.57 10.47
N PHE A 91 -8.56 -4.84 9.83
CA PHE A 91 -9.88 -4.34 10.28
C PHE A 91 -10.86 -5.44 10.70
N GLY A 92 -10.56 -6.72 10.46
CA GLY A 92 -11.48 -7.83 10.76
C GLY A 92 -12.61 -7.99 9.73
N HIS A 93 -12.54 -7.28 8.61
CA HIS A 93 -13.58 -7.27 7.57
C HIS A 93 -13.34 -8.38 6.53
N LYS A 94 -14.41 -8.87 5.90
CA LYS A 94 -14.28 -9.89 4.83
C LYS A 94 -13.93 -9.29 3.47
N SER A 95 -14.23 -8.01 3.27
CA SER A 95 -13.90 -7.20 2.10
C SER A 95 -13.94 -5.72 2.53
N CYS A 96 -13.19 -4.88 1.81
CA CYS A 96 -13.03 -3.46 2.06
C CYS A 96 -13.37 -2.71 0.77
N GLY A 97 -14.50 -2.01 0.76
CA GLY A 97 -14.90 -1.15 -0.34
C GLY A 97 -14.49 0.30 -0.09
N TRP A 98 -14.40 1.08 -1.17
CA TRP A 98 -14.12 2.52 -1.08
C TRP A 98 -15.16 3.27 -0.22
N SER A 99 -16.39 2.76 -0.12
CA SER A 99 -17.47 3.32 0.68
C SER A 99 -17.32 3.09 2.19
N ASP A 100 -16.44 2.18 2.61
CA ASP A 100 -16.24 1.85 4.03
C ASP A 100 -15.38 2.90 4.75
N HIS A 101 -14.68 3.75 3.99
CA HIS A 101 -13.82 4.82 4.49
C HIS A 101 -12.82 4.38 5.57
N LEU A 102 -12.26 3.18 5.40
CA LEU A 102 -11.27 2.61 6.33
C LEU A 102 -9.93 3.33 6.20
N SER A 103 -9.68 4.26 7.11
CA SER A 103 -8.49 5.11 7.11
C SER A 103 -7.24 4.32 7.46
N ILE A 104 -6.21 4.50 6.64
CA ILE A 104 -4.88 3.93 6.84
C ILE A 104 -3.80 4.96 6.49
N THR A 105 -2.57 4.67 6.90
CA THR A 105 -1.37 5.26 6.32
C THR A 105 -0.60 4.23 5.51
N ALA A 106 0.06 4.66 4.43
CA ALA A 106 0.96 3.81 3.65
C ALA A 106 2.29 4.53 3.40
N THR A 107 3.39 3.83 3.63
CA THR A 107 4.77 4.31 3.51
C THR A 107 5.62 3.29 2.78
N ILE A 108 6.61 3.74 2.01
CA ILE A 108 7.57 2.83 1.36
C ILE A 108 8.41 2.14 2.44
N ALA A 109 8.55 0.82 2.32
CA ALA A 109 9.29 -0.04 3.21
C ALA A 109 10.47 -0.69 2.49
N ARG A 110 11.55 -0.95 3.24
CA ARG A 110 12.68 -1.75 2.72
C ARG A 110 12.28 -3.21 2.69
N ALA A 111 12.69 -3.94 1.66
CA ALA A 111 12.42 -5.38 1.55
C ALA A 111 12.95 -6.16 2.79
N ASN A 112 14.08 -5.74 3.35
CA ASN A 112 14.79 -6.43 4.43
C ASN A 112 14.80 -5.65 5.76
N ASP A 113 13.73 -4.93 6.10
CA ASP A 113 13.59 -4.20 7.39
C ASP A 113 13.25 -5.09 8.60
N GLY A 114 13.26 -6.41 8.45
CA GLY A 114 12.96 -7.37 9.52
C GLY A 114 11.46 -7.52 9.84
N ARG A 115 10.58 -6.71 9.24
CA ARG A 115 9.13 -6.80 9.45
C ARG A 115 8.54 -8.00 8.70
N PRO A 116 7.55 -8.69 9.29
CA PRO A 116 6.99 -9.89 8.70
C PRO A 116 6.27 -9.60 7.37
N LEU A 117 6.55 -10.42 6.36
CA LEU A 117 5.83 -10.37 5.07
C LEU A 117 4.47 -11.07 5.12
N ASN A 118 4.27 -11.97 6.10
CA ASN A 118 3.08 -12.81 6.26
C ASN A 118 2.58 -12.73 7.71
N GLY A 119 2.21 -11.54 8.14
CA GLY A 119 1.48 -11.32 9.38
C GLY A 119 1.35 -9.85 9.73
N THR A 120 0.51 -9.55 10.70
CA THR A 120 0.41 -8.21 11.27
C THR A 120 1.49 -7.98 12.31
N PHE A 121 1.92 -6.75 12.46
CA PHE A 121 2.80 -6.29 13.54
C PHE A 121 2.27 -4.98 14.10
N THR A 122 2.74 -4.59 15.29
CA THR A 122 2.41 -3.32 15.91
C THR A 122 3.68 -2.52 16.09
N LEU A 123 3.63 -1.23 15.82
CA LEU A 123 4.78 -0.33 15.97
C LEU A 123 4.69 0.49 17.25
N SER A 124 5.84 0.78 17.84
CA SER A 124 5.98 1.85 18.81
C SER A 124 5.72 3.22 18.16
N GLU A 125 5.62 4.27 18.97
CA GLU A 125 5.47 5.64 18.44
C GLU A 125 6.70 6.07 17.64
N GLU A 126 7.88 5.77 18.16
CA GLU A 126 9.16 6.09 17.54
C GLU A 126 9.34 5.36 16.21
N GLU A 127 9.03 4.06 16.17
CA GLU A 127 9.08 3.27 14.94
C GLU A 127 8.07 3.78 13.89
N TYR A 128 6.90 4.21 14.35
CA TYR A 128 5.87 4.77 13.47
C TYR A 128 6.29 6.13 12.89
N ILE A 129 6.92 7.00 13.67
CA ILE A 129 7.49 8.26 13.17
C ILE A 129 8.62 7.98 12.16
N GLN A 130 9.49 7.02 12.47
CA GLN A 130 10.62 6.67 11.61
C GLN A 130 10.16 6.19 10.22
N LEU A 131 8.99 5.56 10.11
CA LEU A 131 8.42 5.18 8.81
C LEU A 131 8.28 6.35 7.84
N PHE A 132 7.86 7.51 8.33
CA PHE A 132 7.64 8.68 7.46
C PHE A 132 8.96 9.30 7.01
N ILE A 133 9.96 9.32 7.90
CA ILE A 133 11.32 9.75 7.55
C ILE A 133 11.90 8.84 6.47
N ASP A 134 11.85 7.51 6.71
CA ASP A 134 12.33 6.51 5.75
C ASP A 134 11.57 6.58 4.41
N HIS A 135 10.28 6.90 4.46
CA HIS A 135 9.43 7.05 3.28
C HIS A 135 9.87 8.23 2.41
N ASP A 136 10.08 9.39 3.01
CA ASP A 136 10.50 10.60 2.30
C ASP A 136 11.89 10.39 1.69
N GLU A 137 12.82 9.77 2.43
CA GLU A 137 14.12 9.37 1.90
C GLU A 137 14.01 8.42 0.71
N ALA A 138 13.13 7.41 0.79
CA ALA A 138 12.92 6.45 -0.27
C ALA A 138 12.30 7.09 -1.52
N LEU A 139 11.35 8.01 -1.36
CA LEU A 139 10.77 8.77 -2.48
C LEU A 139 11.84 9.63 -3.15
N MET A 140 12.63 10.38 -2.38
CA MET A 140 13.72 11.21 -2.92
C MET A 140 14.74 10.38 -3.70
N GLN A 141 15.09 9.19 -3.20
CA GLN A 141 16.03 8.30 -3.89
C GLN A 141 15.44 7.76 -5.19
N CYS A 142 14.19 7.33 -5.12
CA CYS A 142 13.45 6.75 -6.25
C CYS A 142 13.18 7.78 -7.36
N GLU A 143 12.95 9.06 -7.02
CA GLU A 143 12.90 10.16 -7.99
C GLU A 143 14.25 10.41 -8.66
N LYS A 144 15.36 10.40 -7.88
CA LYS A 144 16.72 10.54 -8.44
C LYS A 144 17.07 9.41 -9.42
N GLU A 145 16.59 8.21 -9.14
CA GLU A 145 16.83 7.01 -9.97
C GLU A 145 15.85 6.88 -11.15
N ASN A 146 14.85 7.77 -11.26
CA ASN A 146 13.72 7.66 -12.21
C ASN A 146 12.95 6.33 -12.08
N GLU A 147 12.88 5.78 -10.88
CA GLU A 147 12.12 4.57 -10.55
C GLU A 147 10.74 4.87 -9.94
N CYS A 148 10.48 6.16 -9.67
CA CYS A 148 9.26 6.63 -9.03
C CYS A 148 8.20 7.04 -10.03
N ASN A 149 6.97 6.59 -9.75
CA ASN A 149 5.85 6.57 -10.67
C ASN A 149 6.15 5.65 -11.85
N GLY A 150 5.24 4.74 -12.19
CA GLY A 150 5.38 3.84 -13.35
C GLY A 150 5.38 4.55 -14.71
N ALA A 151 6.08 5.68 -14.86
CA ALA A 151 6.34 6.42 -16.09
C ALA A 151 7.27 5.61 -17.00
N GLY A 152 6.74 4.48 -17.45
CA GLY A 152 7.43 3.45 -18.22
C GLY A 152 6.53 2.22 -18.47
N LEU A 153 5.34 2.16 -17.85
CA LEU A 153 4.24 1.27 -18.24
C LEU A 153 3.25 2.00 -19.15
#